data_AF-A0A1Q7BD16-F1
#
_entry.id   AF-A0A1Q7BD16-F1
#
_cell.length_a   1.000
_cell.length_b   1.000
_cell.length_c   1.000
_cell.angle_alpha   90.00
_cell.angle_beta   90.00
_cell.angle_gamma   90.00
#
_symmetry.space_group_name_H-M   'P 1'
#
loop_
_entity.id
_entity.type
_entity.pdbx_description
1 polymer ?
#
loop_
_entity_poly.entity_id
_entity_poly.type
_entity_poly.pdbx_seq_one_letter_code
_entity_poly.pdbx_strand_id
1 'polypeptide(L)'
;MLEAGKAWTRVKTSQARLWSDWTMIIGPGLMKARAEAMATCNTPTSRPIGRGYNTAMASLLEEYDLNDMSETARAHILKIMENLAAVEEWRAKQDDPDDLNHPSRVWLKYQRSSTQADERTQKERERRRAERRESASQELEAAQERIRELEAELEHLKVYIQELEAAIEQLRKSQPQEQSKRRGRPPGSKNKTPKRRGRPPGSKNRPKPEMQAAP
;
A
#
# COMPACT_ATOMS: atom_id res chain seq x y z
N MET A 1 9.89 -26.80 35.03
CA MET A 1 11.09 -27.01 34.19
C MET A 1 11.19 -28.48 33.81
N LEU A 2 11.32 -29.41 34.77
CA LEU A 2 11.29 -30.87 34.56
C LEU A 2 10.04 -31.41 33.83
N GLU A 3 8.95 -30.64 33.78
CA GLU A 3 7.73 -31.01 33.06
C GLU A 3 7.93 -31.05 31.53
N ALA A 4 8.78 -30.18 30.98
CA ALA A 4 9.09 -30.18 29.55
C ALA A 4 9.84 -31.45 29.14
N GLY A 5 10.82 -31.87 29.94
CA GLY A 5 11.51 -33.15 29.77
C GLY A 5 10.58 -34.36 29.83
N LYS A 6 9.69 -34.40 30.82
CA LYS A 6 8.67 -35.46 30.92
C LYS A 6 7.73 -35.48 29.71
N ALA A 7 7.28 -34.31 29.25
CA ALA A 7 6.44 -34.20 28.05
C ALA A 7 7.19 -34.66 26.79
N TRP A 8 8.47 -34.31 26.67
CA TRP A 8 9.31 -34.76 25.57
C TRP A 8 9.47 -36.29 25.55
N THR A 9 9.73 -36.90 26.71
CA THR A 9 9.77 -38.36 26.84
C THR A 9 8.43 -39.00 26.44
N ARG A 10 7.29 -38.41 26.85
CA ARG A 10 5.97 -38.88 26.37
C ARG A 10 5.88 -38.82 24.86
N VAL A 11 6.20 -37.68 24.23
CA VAL A 11 6.13 -37.48 22.78
C VAL A 11 7.02 -38.46 22.00
N LYS A 12 8.18 -38.87 22.55
CA LYS A 12 9.03 -39.90 21.94
C LYS A 12 8.41 -41.28 22.00
N THR A 13 7.87 -41.64 23.17
CA THR A 13 7.38 -43.01 23.45
C THR A 13 5.96 -43.23 22.93
N SER A 14 5.12 -42.18 22.92
CA SER A 14 3.75 -42.25 22.46
C SER A 14 3.68 -42.35 20.94
N GLN A 15 2.88 -43.29 20.43
CA GLN A 15 2.51 -43.31 19.01
C GLN A 15 1.66 -42.09 18.63
N ALA A 16 0.83 -41.59 19.55
CA ALA A 16 0.04 -40.38 19.36
C ALA A 16 0.76 -39.16 19.93
N ARG A 17 1.54 -38.48 19.09
CA ARG A 17 2.16 -37.19 19.44
C ARG A 17 1.05 -36.16 19.58
N LEU A 18 0.78 -35.65 20.77
CA LEU A 18 -0.26 -34.64 20.97
C LEU A 18 0.28 -33.25 20.66
N TRP A 19 -0.45 -32.48 19.84
CA TRP A 19 -0.11 -31.08 19.55
C TRP A 19 0.01 -30.22 20.82
N SER A 20 -0.85 -30.47 21.81
CA SER A 20 -0.86 -29.74 23.09
C SER A 20 0.43 -29.93 23.91
N ASP A 21 1.08 -31.11 23.85
CA ASP A 21 2.35 -31.31 24.56
C ASP A 21 3.44 -30.38 24.00
N TRP A 22 3.43 -30.14 22.69
CA TRP A 22 4.37 -29.23 22.03
C TRP A 22 4.13 -27.77 22.39
N THR A 23 2.88 -27.30 22.36
CA THR A 23 2.57 -25.87 22.52
C THR A 23 2.36 -25.45 23.97
N MET A 24 1.84 -26.32 24.83
CA MET A 24 1.52 -25.95 26.22
C MET A 24 2.66 -26.26 27.20
N ILE A 25 3.51 -27.24 26.92
CA ILE A 25 4.54 -27.69 27.87
C ILE A 25 5.95 -27.47 27.30
N ILE A 26 6.26 -28.08 26.15
CA ILE A 26 7.61 -28.02 25.57
C ILE A 26 7.94 -26.61 25.08
N GLY A 27 7.01 -25.96 24.38
CA GLY A 27 7.17 -24.62 23.82
C GLY A 27 7.52 -23.55 24.85
N PRO A 28 6.73 -23.38 25.93
CA PRO A 28 7.04 -22.43 27.00
C PRO A 28 8.37 -22.74 27.69
N GLY A 29 8.70 -24.03 27.87
CA GLY A 29 10.01 -24.46 28.37
C GLY A 29 11.16 -23.99 27.50
N LEU A 30 11.07 -24.17 26.17
CA LEU A 30 12.07 -23.71 25.21
C LEU A 30 12.18 -22.17 25.16
N MET A 31 11.05 -21.45 25.24
CA MET A 31 11.04 -19.99 25.27
C MET A 31 11.74 -19.45 26.52
N LYS A 32 11.53 -20.09 27.67
CA LYS A 32 12.21 -19.75 28.92
C LYS A 32 13.71 -20.05 28.85
N ALA A 33 14.10 -21.22 28.37
CA ALA A 33 15.51 -21.57 28.17
C ALA A 33 16.22 -20.59 27.21
N ARG A 34 15.54 -20.16 26.14
CA ARG A 34 16.06 -19.14 25.21
C ARG A 34 16.28 -17.79 25.91
N ALA A 35 15.33 -17.36 26.74
CA ALA A 35 15.43 -16.09 27.47
C ALA A 35 16.57 -16.13 28.51
N GLU A 36 16.71 -17.24 29.24
CA GLU A 36 17.80 -17.46 30.20
C GLU A 36 19.16 -17.49 29.51
N ALA A 37 19.30 -18.23 28.40
CA ALA A 37 20.54 -18.26 27.62
C ALA A 37 20.96 -16.87 27.13
N MET A 38 19.99 -16.05 26.69
CA MET A 38 20.25 -14.66 26.30
C MET A 38 20.71 -13.81 27.48
N ALA A 39 20.10 -13.97 28.65
CA ALA A 39 20.48 -13.24 29.86
C ALA A 39 21.90 -13.60 30.32
N THR A 40 22.30 -14.86 30.27
CA THR A 40 23.65 -15.30 30.67
C THR A 40 24.75 -14.72 29.79
N CYS A 41 24.48 -14.49 28.51
CA CYS A 41 25.51 -14.09 27.55
C CYS A 41 25.74 -12.57 27.49
N ASN A 42 24.97 -11.76 28.22
CA ASN A 42 25.04 -10.29 28.20
C ASN A 42 25.20 -9.69 26.79
N THR A 43 24.57 -10.31 25.79
CA THR A 43 24.72 -9.85 24.41
C THR A 43 23.94 -8.55 24.24
N PRO A 44 24.58 -7.42 23.87
CA PRO A 44 23.89 -6.14 23.67
C PRO A 44 22.90 -6.20 22.49
N THR A 45 23.09 -7.19 21.62
CA THR A 45 22.18 -7.49 20.51
C THR A 45 21.17 -8.52 21.01
N SER A 46 19.88 -8.20 21.00
CA SER A 46 18.75 -9.09 21.35
C SER A 46 18.57 -10.27 20.36
N ARG A 47 19.64 -10.77 19.76
CA ARG A 47 19.62 -11.84 18.74
C ARG A 47 20.27 -13.11 19.32
N PRO A 48 19.63 -14.29 19.17
CA PRO A 48 20.15 -15.57 19.65
C PRO A 48 21.25 -16.10 18.71
N ILE A 49 22.40 -15.42 18.65
CA ILE A 49 23.48 -15.76 17.73
C ILE A 49 24.81 -15.76 18.50
N GLY A 50 25.64 -16.76 18.23
CA GLY A 50 27.04 -16.81 18.69
C GLY A 50 27.37 -18.00 19.59
N ARG A 51 28.67 -18.22 19.78
CA ARG A 51 29.19 -19.37 20.54
C ARG A 51 28.72 -19.38 22.00
N GLY A 52 28.76 -18.23 22.67
CA GLY A 52 28.32 -18.12 24.07
C GLY A 52 26.85 -18.51 24.26
N TYR A 53 25.98 -17.96 23.40
CA TYR A 53 24.55 -18.31 23.40
C TYR A 53 24.32 -19.80 23.17
N ASN A 54 25.00 -20.40 22.19
CA ASN A 54 24.86 -21.82 21.89
C ASN A 54 25.33 -22.70 23.07
N THR A 55 26.42 -22.35 23.75
CA THR A 55 26.90 -23.06 24.95
C THR A 55 25.89 -22.94 26.10
N ALA A 56 25.38 -21.73 26.38
CA ALA A 56 24.39 -21.51 27.43
C ALA A 56 23.07 -22.24 27.14
N MET A 57 22.60 -22.17 25.89
CA MET A 57 21.39 -22.88 25.45
C MET A 57 21.57 -24.39 25.53
N ALA A 58 22.74 -24.94 25.17
CA ALA A 58 23.02 -26.37 25.30
C ALA A 58 22.96 -26.84 26.76
N SER A 59 23.59 -26.10 27.68
CA SER A 59 23.53 -26.39 29.12
C SER A 59 22.11 -26.37 29.67
N LEU A 60 21.30 -25.39 29.26
CA LEU A 60 19.89 -25.33 29.67
C LEU A 60 19.07 -26.45 29.03
N LEU A 61 19.34 -26.84 27.78
CA LEU A 61 18.64 -27.96 27.17
C LEU A 61 18.93 -29.29 27.87
N GLU A 62 20.13 -29.47 28.42
CA GLU A 62 20.46 -30.61 29.29
C GLU A 62 19.69 -30.54 30.62
N GLU A 63 19.66 -29.38 31.28
CA GLU A 63 18.92 -29.18 32.54
C GLU A 63 17.40 -29.46 32.40
N TYR A 64 16.83 -29.19 31.23
CA TYR A 64 15.42 -29.40 30.95
C TYR A 64 15.11 -30.78 30.34
N ASP A 65 16.11 -31.65 30.18
CA ASP A 65 16.04 -32.95 29.48
C ASP A 65 15.52 -32.85 28.02
N LEU A 66 15.86 -31.77 27.31
CA LEU A 66 15.50 -31.51 25.91
C LEU A 66 16.71 -31.58 24.95
N ASN A 67 17.87 -32.03 25.43
CA ASN A 67 19.11 -32.13 24.67
C ASN A 67 19.00 -33.05 23.44
N ASP A 68 18.29 -34.17 23.56
CA ASP A 68 18.04 -35.16 22.49
C ASP A 68 16.99 -34.71 21.45
N MET A 69 16.47 -33.49 21.57
CA MET A 69 15.56 -32.94 20.56
C MET A 69 16.34 -32.44 19.35
N SER A 70 15.86 -32.77 18.14
CA SER A 70 16.49 -32.29 16.92
C SER A 70 16.52 -30.76 16.84
N GLU A 71 17.63 -30.22 16.35
CA GLU A 71 17.82 -28.78 16.23
C GLU A 71 16.71 -28.11 15.41
N THR A 72 16.32 -28.75 14.30
CA THR A 72 15.24 -28.28 13.43
C THR A 72 13.89 -28.22 14.15
N ALA A 73 13.55 -29.23 14.96
CA ALA A 73 12.30 -29.22 15.72
C ALA A 73 12.30 -28.09 16.75
N ARG A 74 13.40 -27.92 17.50
CA ARG A 74 13.55 -26.80 18.46
C ARG A 74 13.35 -25.45 17.78
N ALA A 75 14.02 -25.23 16.65
CA ALA A 75 13.91 -23.99 15.88
C ALA A 75 12.47 -23.73 15.41
N HIS A 76 11.76 -24.76 14.93
CA HIS A 76 10.38 -24.63 14.49
C HIS A 76 9.42 -24.37 15.65
N ILE A 77 9.59 -25.03 16.81
CA ILE A 77 8.76 -24.77 17.99
C ILE A 77 8.91 -23.31 18.42
N LEU A 78 10.13 -22.78 18.49
CA LEU A 78 10.34 -21.38 18.85
C LEU A 78 9.62 -20.42 17.88
N LYS A 79 9.68 -20.68 16.57
CA LYS A 79 8.95 -19.89 15.56
C LYS A 79 7.43 -20.02 15.68
N ILE A 80 6.93 -21.22 16.01
CA ILE A 80 5.52 -21.46 16.28
C ILE A 80 5.09 -20.67 17.51
N MET A 81 5.85 -20.69 18.60
CA MET A 81 5.51 -19.96 19.83
C MET A 81 5.47 -18.44 19.62
N GLU A 82 6.33 -17.89 18.75
CA GLU A 82 6.29 -16.49 18.34
C GLU A 82 5.02 -16.11 17.55
N ASN A 83 4.36 -17.09 16.91
CA ASN A 83 3.20 -16.90 16.05
C ASN A 83 2.02 -17.80 16.44
N LEU A 84 1.91 -18.16 17.73
CA LEU A 84 1.07 -19.27 18.19
C LEU A 84 -0.39 -19.13 17.75
N ALA A 85 -0.97 -17.95 17.97
CA ALA A 85 -2.37 -17.68 17.60
C ALA A 85 -2.64 -17.87 16.11
N ALA A 86 -1.76 -17.35 15.24
CA ALA A 86 -1.92 -17.47 13.79
C ALA A 86 -1.74 -18.93 13.30
N VAL A 87 -0.80 -19.67 13.91
CA VAL A 87 -0.58 -21.08 13.60
C VAL A 87 -1.76 -21.94 14.06
N GLU A 88 -2.33 -21.67 15.23
CA GLU A 88 -3.50 -22.39 15.74
C GLU A 88 -4.76 -22.12 14.90
N GLU A 89 -5.00 -20.85 14.53
CA GLU A 89 -6.09 -20.50 13.62
C GLU A 89 -5.92 -21.18 12.25
N TRP A 90 -4.69 -21.21 11.73
CA TRP A 90 -4.38 -21.91 10.49
C TRP A 90 -4.60 -23.43 10.60
N ARG A 91 -4.15 -24.05 11.70
CA ARG A 91 -4.29 -25.49 11.94
C ARG A 91 -5.74 -25.90 12.10
N ALA A 92 -6.57 -25.07 12.76
CA ALA A 92 -8.00 -25.29 12.92
C ALA A 92 -8.77 -25.32 11.59
N LYS A 93 -8.22 -24.70 10.54
CA LYS A 93 -8.80 -24.69 9.17
C LYS A 93 -8.37 -25.88 8.31
N GLN A 94 -7.50 -26.77 8.80
CA GLN A 94 -7.01 -27.91 8.02
C GLN A 94 -7.96 -29.10 8.15
N ASP A 95 -8.17 -29.84 7.05
CA ASP A 95 -9.09 -30.98 7.01
C ASP A 95 -8.64 -32.14 7.92
N ASP A 96 -7.33 -32.32 8.08
CA ASP A 96 -6.73 -33.36 8.93
C ASP A 96 -5.75 -32.74 9.93
N PRO A 97 -6.24 -32.29 11.10
CA PRO A 97 -5.40 -31.73 12.14
C PRO A 97 -4.50 -32.78 12.81
N ASP A 98 -4.86 -34.06 12.78
CA ASP A 98 -4.12 -35.13 13.45
C ASP A 98 -2.82 -35.50 12.73
N ASP A 99 -2.80 -35.37 11.40
CA ASP A 99 -1.58 -35.45 10.59
C ASP A 99 -0.58 -34.30 10.89
N LEU A 100 -1.06 -33.24 11.55
CA LEU A 100 -0.35 -32.00 11.87
C LEU A 100 0.02 -31.89 13.35
N ASN A 101 0.56 -32.98 13.90
CA ASN A 101 0.97 -33.05 15.29
C ASN A 101 2.47 -32.78 15.54
N HIS A 102 3.31 -32.78 14.49
CA HIS A 102 4.74 -32.52 14.63
C HIS A 102 5.09 -31.06 14.25
N PRO A 103 5.83 -30.32 15.09
CA PRO A 103 6.09 -28.88 14.90
C PRO A 103 6.76 -28.56 13.57
N SER A 104 7.71 -29.39 13.11
CA SER A 104 8.33 -29.16 11.80
C SER A 104 7.36 -29.24 10.64
N ARG A 105 6.38 -30.14 10.70
CA ARG A 105 5.41 -30.30 9.60
C ARG A 105 4.39 -29.17 9.63
N VAL A 106 3.92 -28.79 10.82
CA VAL A 106 3.05 -27.64 11.05
C VAL A 106 3.71 -26.38 10.52
N TRP A 107 4.92 -26.08 10.98
CA TRP A 107 5.63 -24.86 10.59
C TRP A 107 5.88 -24.78 9.09
N LEU A 108 6.34 -25.87 8.46
CA LEU A 108 6.60 -25.87 7.02
C LEU A 108 5.32 -25.68 6.18
N LYS A 109 4.21 -26.32 6.56
CA LYS A 109 2.93 -26.15 5.86
C LYS A 109 2.33 -24.76 6.11
N TYR A 110 2.39 -24.27 7.34
CA TYR A 110 1.98 -22.91 7.70
C TYR A 110 2.76 -21.88 6.88
N GLN A 111 4.09 -21.96 6.88
CA GLN A 111 4.96 -21.05 6.14
C GLN A 111 4.65 -21.04 4.65
N ARG A 112 4.43 -22.21 4.03
CA ARG A 112 4.04 -22.28 2.61
C ARG A 112 2.70 -21.63 2.36
N SER A 113 1.73 -21.80 3.26
CA SER A 113 0.41 -21.21 3.12
C SER A 113 0.45 -19.68 3.28
N SER A 114 1.27 -19.16 4.21
CA SER A 114 1.42 -17.72 4.42
C SER A 114 2.13 -17.07 3.23
N THR A 115 3.23 -17.66 2.75
CA THR A 115 3.94 -17.12 1.58
C THR A 115 3.08 -17.15 0.32
N GLN A 116 2.28 -18.20 0.11
CA GLN A 116 1.35 -18.26 -1.01
C GLN A 116 0.25 -17.21 -0.93
N ALA A 117 -0.26 -16.90 0.27
CA ALA A 117 -1.24 -15.84 0.46
C ALA A 117 -0.65 -14.46 0.11
N ASP A 118 0.59 -14.21 0.53
CA ASP A 118 1.32 -12.97 0.22
C ASP A 118 1.62 -12.86 -1.28
N GLU A 119 2.11 -13.93 -1.91
CA GLU A 119 2.39 -13.97 -3.36
C GLU A 119 1.12 -13.74 -4.19
N ARG A 120 0.00 -14.37 -3.81
CA ARG A 120 -1.30 -14.14 -4.47
C ARG A 120 -1.73 -12.68 -4.34
N THR A 121 -1.59 -12.10 -3.15
CA THR A 121 -1.93 -10.70 -2.88
C THR A 121 -1.03 -9.75 -3.65
N GLN A 122 0.27 -10.04 -3.75
CA GLN A 122 1.23 -9.26 -4.53
C GLN A 122 0.90 -9.32 -6.03
N LYS A 123 0.67 -10.53 -6.57
CA LYS A 123 0.32 -10.73 -7.99
C LYS A 123 -0.98 -10.01 -8.36
N GLU A 124 -1.99 -10.05 -7.51
CA GLU A 124 -3.23 -9.30 -7.70
C GLU A 124 -3.00 -7.78 -7.72
N ARG A 125 -2.16 -7.26 -6.81
CA ARG A 125 -1.78 -5.84 -6.79
C ARG A 125 -1.02 -5.44 -8.05
N GLU A 126 -0.13 -6.28 -8.55
CA GLU A 126 0.59 -6.05 -9.80
C GLU A 126 -0.34 -6.06 -11.00
N ARG A 127 -1.29 -7.00 -11.08
CA ARG A 127 -2.31 -7.02 -12.15
C ARG A 127 -3.12 -5.73 -12.18
N ARG A 128 -3.65 -5.30 -11.02
CA ARG A 128 -4.40 -4.03 -10.91
C ARG A 128 -3.57 -2.81 -11.28
N ARG A 129 -2.27 -2.82 -10.98
CA ARG A 129 -1.36 -1.73 -11.40
C ARG A 129 -1.14 -1.73 -12.90
N ALA A 130 -1.03 -2.90 -13.53
CA ALA A 130 -0.92 -3.02 -14.98
C ALA A 130 -2.19 -2.52 -15.68
N GLU A 131 -3.37 -2.97 -15.24
CA GLU A 131 -4.68 -2.52 -15.74
C GLU A 131 -4.83 -1.00 -15.65
N ARG A 132 -4.44 -0.39 -14.51
CA ARG A 132 -4.46 1.08 -14.35
C ARG A 132 -3.50 1.81 -15.28
N ARG A 133 -2.31 1.25 -15.53
CA ARG A 133 -1.33 1.84 -16.45
C ARG A 133 -1.84 1.78 -17.89
N GLU A 134 -2.48 0.68 -18.27
CA GLU A 134 -3.08 0.53 -19.59
C GLU A 134 -4.23 1.52 -19.80
N SER A 135 -5.15 1.63 -18.84
CA SER A 135 -6.23 2.62 -18.88
C SER A 135 -5.68 4.05 -18.96
N ALA A 136 -4.69 4.40 -18.15
CA ALA A 136 -4.06 5.71 -18.18
C ALA A 136 -3.34 6.00 -19.50
N SER A 137 -2.76 4.97 -20.14
CA SER A 137 -2.13 5.09 -21.45
C SER A 137 -3.17 5.38 -22.54
N GLN A 138 -4.30 4.69 -22.51
CA GLN A 138 -5.41 4.90 -23.45
C GLN A 138 -6.04 6.29 -23.28
N GLU A 139 -6.26 6.73 -22.03
CA GLU A 139 -6.75 8.08 -21.73
C GLU A 139 -5.79 9.17 -22.21
N LEU A 140 -4.48 8.95 -22.04
CA LEU A 140 -3.45 9.88 -22.52
C LEU A 140 -3.44 9.98 -24.05
N GLU A 141 -3.55 8.85 -24.74
CA GLU A 141 -3.61 8.81 -26.21
C GLU A 141 -4.87 9.51 -26.73
N ALA A 142 -6.05 9.21 -26.17
CA ALA A 142 -7.29 9.89 -26.52
C ALA A 142 -7.24 11.40 -26.25
N ALA A 143 -6.63 11.82 -25.14
CA ALA A 143 -6.45 13.24 -24.84
C ALA A 143 -5.51 13.92 -25.85
N GLN A 144 -4.44 13.24 -26.28
CA GLN A 144 -3.53 13.75 -27.31
C GLN A 144 -4.21 13.89 -28.67
N GLU A 145 -5.03 12.93 -29.07
CA GLU A 145 -5.84 13.04 -30.30
C GLU A 145 -6.79 14.22 -30.24
N ARG A 146 -7.50 14.39 -29.11
CA ARG A 146 -8.41 15.54 -28.94
C ARG A 146 -7.70 16.88 -29.00
N ILE A 147 -6.48 16.96 -28.46
CA ILE A 147 -5.64 18.17 -28.58
C ILE A 147 -5.32 18.46 -30.04
N ARG A 148 -4.91 17.45 -30.82
CA ARG A 148 -4.60 17.62 -32.26
C ARG A 148 -5.80 18.10 -33.06
N GLU A 149 -6.99 17.55 -32.80
CA GLU A 149 -8.24 18.02 -33.45
C GLU A 149 -8.50 19.50 -33.16
N LEU A 150 -8.40 19.91 -31.89
CA LEU A 150 -8.62 21.29 -31.48
C LEU A 150 -7.56 22.24 -32.08
N GLU A 151 -6.31 21.80 -32.19
CA GLU A 151 -5.25 22.57 -32.84
C GLU A 151 -5.56 22.80 -34.34
N ALA A 152 -6.05 21.78 -35.04
CA ALA A 152 -6.46 21.90 -36.44
C ALA A 152 -7.68 22.83 -36.62
N GLU A 153 -8.69 22.73 -35.74
CA GLU A 153 -9.83 23.65 -35.75
C GLU A 153 -9.39 25.10 -35.50
N LEU A 154 -8.48 25.32 -34.56
CA LEU A 154 -7.93 26.65 -34.28
C LEU A 154 -7.16 27.21 -35.47
N GLU A 155 -6.41 26.39 -36.19
CA GLU A 155 -5.71 26.80 -37.41
C GLU A 155 -6.69 27.18 -38.52
N HIS A 156 -7.73 26.37 -38.75
CA HIS A 156 -8.79 26.67 -39.70
C HIS A 156 -9.51 27.99 -39.38
N LEU A 157 -9.87 28.22 -38.12
CA LEU A 157 -10.52 29.46 -37.67
C LEU A 157 -9.62 30.69 -37.85
N LYS A 158 -8.31 30.56 -37.64
CA LYS A 158 -7.36 31.66 -37.88
C LYS A 158 -7.34 32.05 -39.36
N VAL A 159 -7.33 31.08 -40.27
CA VAL A 159 -7.39 31.35 -41.71
C VAL A 159 -8.71 32.05 -42.07
N TYR A 160 -9.84 31.55 -41.56
CA TYR A 160 -11.15 32.17 -41.81
C TYR A 160 -11.24 33.62 -41.30
N ILE A 161 -10.69 33.91 -40.12
CA ILE A 161 -10.62 35.27 -39.59
C ILE A 161 -9.78 36.17 -40.51
N GLN A 162 -8.63 35.70 -41.00
CA GLN A 162 -7.79 36.47 -41.93
C GLN A 162 -8.52 36.78 -43.24
N GLU A 163 -9.29 35.84 -43.79
CA GLU A 163 -10.10 36.06 -44.99
C GLU A 163 -11.20 37.11 -44.75
N LEU A 164 -11.88 37.04 -43.61
CA LEU A 164 -12.90 38.04 -43.23
C LEU A 164 -12.27 39.43 -43.04
N GLU A 165 -11.12 39.52 -42.38
CA GLU A 165 -10.39 40.77 -42.20
C GLU A 165 -9.99 41.39 -43.55
N ALA A 166 -9.49 40.58 -44.48
CA ALA A 166 -9.16 41.01 -45.84
C ALA A 166 -10.41 41.49 -46.62
N ALA A 167 -11.54 40.78 -46.50
CA ALA A 167 -12.80 41.17 -47.13
C ALA A 167 -13.34 42.50 -46.58
N ILE A 168 -13.27 42.70 -45.25
CA ILE A 168 -13.63 43.96 -44.60
C ILE A 168 -12.74 45.10 -45.10
N GLU A 169 -11.43 44.86 -45.26
CA GLU A 169 -10.50 45.85 -45.78
C GLU A 169 -10.82 46.24 -47.23
N GLN A 170 -11.16 45.27 -48.08
CA GLN A 170 -11.59 45.53 -49.46
C GLN A 170 -12.88 46.35 -49.51
N LEU A 171 -13.89 45.99 -48.71
CA LEU A 171 -15.14 46.75 -48.61
C LEU A 171 -14.89 48.20 -48.17
N ARG A 172 -13.98 48.40 -47.22
CA ARG A 172 -13.57 49.71 -46.74
C ARG A 172 -12.88 50.54 -47.83
N LYS A 173 -12.13 49.91 -48.74
CA LYS A 173 -11.50 50.56 -49.90
C LYS A 173 -12.52 50.88 -51.01
N SER A 174 -13.55 50.05 -51.19
CA SER A 174 -14.56 50.22 -52.24
C SER A 174 -15.69 51.18 -51.87
N GLN A 175 -15.96 51.41 -50.58
CA GLN A 175 -16.92 52.43 -50.19
C GLN A 175 -16.39 53.80 -50.65
N PRO A 176 -17.06 54.48 -51.61
CA PRO A 176 -16.68 55.84 -51.96
C PRO A 176 -16.71 56.62 -50.67
N GLN A 177 -15.66 57.40 -50.44
CA GLN A 177 -15.57 58.32 -49.31
C GLN A 177 -16.78 59.25 -49.45
N GLU A 178 -17.93 58.86 -48.86
CA GLU A 178 -19.11 59.69 -48.77
C GLU A 178 -18.62 60.88 -47.97
N GLN A 179 -18.20 61.90 -48.72
CA GLN A 179 -17.87 63.19 -48.21
C GLN A 179 -19.15 63.63 -47.52
N SER A 180 -19.17 63.39 -46.22
CA SER A 180 -20.14 63.93 -45.31
C SER A 180 -20.07 65.44 -45.49
N LYS A 181 -20.87 65.95 -46.43
CA LYS A 181 -21.36 67.32 -46.42
C LYS A 181 -22.16 67.39 -45.13
N ARG A 182 -21.44 67.68 -44.05
CA ARG A 182 -21.96 67.97 -42.73
C ARG A 182 -22.88 69.17 -42.88
N ARG A 183 -24.15 68.93 -43.21
CA ARG A 183 -25.23 69.86 -42.88
C ARG A 183 -25.16 70.03 -41.36
N GLY A 184 -24.91 71.26 -40.95
CA GLY A 184 -24.57 71.63 -39.58
C GLY A 184 -25.51 71.01 -38.56
N ARG A 185 -24.93 70.33 -37.57
CA ARG A 185 -25.66 69.92 -36.38
C ARG A 185 -25.65 71.11 -35.40
N PRO A 186 -26.81 71.53 -34.86
CA PRO A 186 -26.92 72.71 -34.01
C PRO A 186 -26.08 72.58 -32.73
N PRO A 187 -25.56 73.69 -32.21
CA PRO A 187 -24.83 73.70 -30.94
C PRO A 187 -25.83 73.50 -29.80
N GLY A 188 -25.59 72.48 -28.97
CA GLY A 188 -26.17 72.38 -27.63
C GLY A 188 -27.06 71.18 -27.39
N SER A 189 -26.46 70.09 -26.90
CA SER A 189 -27.14 69.22 -25.95
C SER A 189 -26.13 68.72 -24.93
N LYS A 190 -26.21 69.32 -23.74
CA LYS A 190 -25.43 68.98 -22.55
C LYS A 190 -25.96 67.65 -22.01
N ASN A 191 -25.47 66.53 -22.53
CA ASN A 191 -25.76 65.24 -21.92
C ASN A 191 -24.77 64.95 -20.80
N LYS A 192 -25.33 65.05 -19.59
CA LYS A 192 -24.79 64.73 -18.28
C LYS A 192 -24.06 63.40 -18.29
N THR A 193 -22.86 63.39 -17.72
CA THR A 193 -22.11 62.20 -17.32
C THR A 193 -23.00 61.30 -16.45
N PRO A 194 -23.29 60.04 -16.85
CA PRO A 194 -23.87 59.09 -15.92
C PRO A 194 -22.85 58.80 -14.81
N LYS A 195 -23.25 59.13 -13.57
CA LYS A 195 -22.55 58.77 -12.34
C LYS A 195 -22.13 57.30 -12.39
N ARG A 196 -20.83 57.07 -12.18
CA ARG A 196 -20.24 55.79 -11.81
C ARG A 196 -21.05 55.17 -10.67
N ARG A 197 -21.89 54.17 -10.96
CA ARG A 197 -22.40 53.26 -9.93
C ARG A 197 -21.25 52.36 -9.52
N GLY A 198 -21.07 52.26 -8.21
CA GLY A 198 -19.87 51.74 -7.55
C GLY A 198 -19.52 50.31 -7.92
N ARG A 199 -18.23 50.00 -7.72
CA ARG A 199 -17.77 48.63 -7.51
C ARG A 199 -18.57 48.03 -6.33
N PRO A 200 -19.15 46.82 -6.46
CA PRO A 200 -19.61 46.10 -5.29
C PRO A 200 -18.40 45.79 -4.40
N PRO A 201 -18.38 46.23 -3.14
CA PRO A 201 -17.38 45.82 -2.17
C PRO A 201 -17.87 44.52 -1.54
N GLY A 202 -17.35 43.38 -1.96
CA GLY A 202 -17.69 42.12 -1.30
C GLY A 202 -17.56 40.88 -2.15
N SER A 203 -16.37 40.30 -2.18
CA SER A 203 -16.21 38.85 -2.25
C SER A 203 -14.97 38.50 -1.42
N LYS A 204 -15.09 38.79 -0.12
CA LYS A 204 -14.24 38.20 0.91
C LYS A 204 -14.57 36.70 0.98
N ASN A 205 -13.53 35.89 1.06
CA ASN A 205 -13.51 34.56 1.67
C ASN A 205 -14.34 33.47 0.99
N ARG A 206 -13.71 32.70 0.09
CA ARG A 206 -13.98 31.27 0.02
C ARG A 206 -13.09 30.56 1.05
N PRO A 207 -13.64 29.89 2.07
CA PRO A 207 -12.85 29.05 2.97
C PRO A 207 -12.22 27.89 2.19
N LYS A 208 -11.01 27.54 2.61
CA LYS A 208 -10.25 26.35 2.19
C LYS A 208 -11.12 25.11 2.46
N PRO A 209 -11.31 24.18 1.50
CA PRO A 209 -11.87 22.88 1.82
C PRO A 209 -10.90 22.13 2.74
N GLU A 210 -11.35 21.83 3.96
CA GLU A 210 -10.71 20.86 4.85
C GLU A 210 -10.64 19.51 4.13
N MET A 211 -9.42 19.02 3.93
CA MET A 211 -9.19 17.63 3.61
C MET A 211 -9.59 16.81 4.83
N GLN A 212 -10.77 16.21 4.79
CA GLN A 212 -11.14 15.15 5.72
C GLN A 212 -10.18 13.99 5.52
N ALA A 213 -9.40 13.69 6.57
CA ALA A 213 -8.66 12.46 6.69
C ALA A 213 -9.66 11.30 6.78
N ALA A 214 -9.55 10.36 5.84
CA ALA A 214 -10.31 9.12 5.89
C ALA A 214 -9.78 8.20 7.02
N PRO A 215 -10.66 7.40 7.64
CA PRO A 215 -10.31 6.43 8.69
C PRO A 215 -9.49 5.24 8.18
#